data_AF-A0A838DIP1-F1
#
_entry.id   AF-A0A838DIP1-F1
#
_cell.length_a   1.000
_cell.length_b   1.000
_cell.length_c   1.000
_cell.angle_alpha   90.00
_cell.angle_beta   90.00
_cell.angle_gamma   90.00
#
_symmetry.space_group_name_H-M   'P 1'
#
loop_
_entity.id
_entity.type
_entity.pdbx_description
1 polymer ?
#
loop_
_entity_poly.entity_id
_entity_poly.type
_entity_poly.pdbx_seq_one_letter_code
_entity_poly.pdbx_strand_id
1 'polypeptide(L)'
;MATSGECTSPAPAQRGRGYAPQLLDAVIAHAPSLGSVEWLQLSVSSTAPAAQRIYERAGFRVWGTEPAALRFGGATTVEDHMARQLSQAAAPGE
;
A
#
# COMPACT_ATOMS: atom_id res chain seq x y z
N MET A 1 -24.88 -22.04 -18.20
CA MET A 1 -23.61 -21.67 -18.85
C MET A 1 -22.69 -21.08 -17.78
N ALA A 2 -21.63 -21.81 -17.44
CA ALA A 2 -20.53 -21.43 -16.54
C ALA A 2 -19.61 -20.42 -17.28
N THR A 3 -18.75 -19.58 -16.69
CA THR A 3 -18.10 -19.49 -15.37
C THR A 3 -17.61 -18.04 -15.21
N SER A 4 -17.74 -17.50 -14.00
CA SER A 4 -17.03 -16.29 -13.54
C SER A 4 -15.51 -16.48 -13.66
N GLY A 5 -14.81 -15.52 -14.26
CA GLY A 5 -13.34 -15.48 -14.29
C GLY A 5 -12.82 -14.60 -13.17
N GLU A 6 -12.12 -15.23 -12.23
CA GLU A 6 -11.57 -14.70 -10.98
C GLU A 6 -10.61 -13.53 -11.16
N CYS A 7 -10.90 -12.40 -10.50
CA CYS A 7 -9.85 -11.46 -10.11
C CYS A 7 -9.06 -12.13 -8.99
N THR A 8 -7.87 -12.64 -9.31
CA THR A 8 -7.01 -13.40 -8.38
C THR A 8 -6.59 -12.53 -7.21
N SER A 9 -7.46 -12.48 -6.21
CA SER A 9 -7.08 -12.14 -4.86
C SER A 9 -6.22 -13.29 -4.32
N PRO A 10 -5.18 -13.04 -3.51
CA PRO A 10 -4.38 -14.12 -2.94
C PRO A 10 -5.30 -15.12 -2.22
N ALA A 11 -5.04 -16.41 -2.43
CA ALA A 11 -5.84 -17.51 -1.92
C ALA A 11 -6.26 -17.27 -0.46
N PRO A 12 -7.55 -17.48 -0.11
CA PRO A 12 -8.10 -17.13 1.21
C PRO A 12 -7.32 -17.72 2.40
N ALA A 13 -6.60 -18.83 2.20
CA ALA A 13 -5.80 -19.52 3.20
C ALA A 13 -4.53 -18.77 3.69
N GLN A 14 -4.12 -17.67 3.02
CA GLN A 14 -2.93 -16.90 3.39
C GLN A 14 -3.26 -15.52 3.98
N ARG A 15 -4.53 -15.14 4.04
CA ARG A 15 -4.97 -13.89 4.68
C ARG A 15 -4.85 -14.01 6.21
N GLY A 16 -4.43 -12.94 6.88
CA GLY A 16 -4.38 -12.89 8.35
C GLY A 16 -3.15 -13.52 9.01
N ARG A 17 -2.11 -13.92 8.26
CA ARG A 17 -0.87 -14.49 8.83
C ARG A 17 0.19 -13.46 9.25
N GLY A 18 -0.09 -12.16 9.14
CA GLY A 18 0.82 -11.11 9.62
C GLY A 18 2.05 -10.83 8.76
N TYR A 19 2.16 -11.42 7.57
CA TYR A 19 3.30 -11.17 6.67
C TYR A 19 3.29 -9.77 6.05
N ALA A 20 2.12 -9.19 5.79
CA ALA A 20 2.02 -7.88 5.17
C ALA A 20 2.67 -6.76 6.02
N PRO A 21 2.42 -6.66 7.34
CA PRO A 21 3.17 -5.77 8.22
C PRO A 21 4.69 -6.03 8.19
N GLN A 22 5.12 -7.29 8.27
CA GLN A 22 6.55 -7.63 8.30
C GLN A 22 7.29 -7.21 7.02
N LEU A 23 6.66 -7.43 5.86
CA LEU A 23 7.22 -7.01 4.58
C LEU A 23 7.29 -5.47 4.50
N LEU A 24 6.23 -4.79 4.94
CA LEU A 24 6.18 -3.34 4.94
C LEU A 24 7.26 -2.74 5.84
N ASP A 25 7.44 -3.29 7.04
CA ASP A 25 8.50 -2.87 7.98
C ASP A 25 9.89 -3.09 7.37
N ALA A 26 10.11 -4.21 6.69
CA ALA A 26 11.37 -4.47 5.99
C ALA A 26 11.63 -3.47 4.86
N VAL A 27 10.61 -3.11 4.07
CA VAL A 27 10.71 -2.09 3.02
C VAL A 27 11.05 -0.72 3.62
N ILE A 28 10.35 -0.32 4.68
CA ILE A 28 10.59 0.95 5.38
C ILE A 28 12.02 1.01 5.92
N ALA A 29 12.50 -0.07 6.54
CA ALA A 29 13.85 -0.14 7.10
C ALA A 29 14.93 -0.15 6.02
N HIS A 30 14.64 -0.73 4.85
CA HIS A 30 15.59 -0.80 3.74
C HIS A 30 15.65 0.49 2.93
N ALA A 31 14.55 1.25 2.84
CA ALA A 31 14.44 2.43 1.98
C ALA A 31 15.54 3.48 2.18
N PRO A 32 16.00 3.81 3.42
CA PRO A 32 17.13 4.72 3.63
C PRO A 32 18.46 4.22 3.04
N SER A 33 18.64 2.90 2.88
CA SER A 33 19.85 2.35 2.27
C SER A 33 19.93 2.53 0.76
N LEU A 34 18.80 2.89 0.12
CA LEU A 34 18.72 3.16 -1.31
C LEU A 34 19.18 4.58 -1.67
N GLY A 35 19.61 5.38 -0.70
CA GLY A 35 20.08 6.76 -0.87
C GLY A 35 19.11 7.79 -0.30
N SER A 36 19.02 8.96 -0.94
CA SER A 36 18.19 10.11 -0.54
C SER A 36 16.69 9.91 -0.78
N VAL A 37 16.15 8.75 -0.39
CA VAL A 37 14.71 8.49 -0.46
C VAL A 37 14.02 9.27 0.65
N GLU A 38 13.22 10.26 0.26
CA GLU A 38 12.48 11.11 1.21
C GLU A 38 11.04 10.64 1.42
N TRP A 39 10.47 9.94 0.43
CA TRP A 39 9.06 9.56 0.44
C TRP A 39 8.87 8.13 -0.05
N LEU A 40 8.05 7.39 0.68
CA LEU A 40 7.48 6.12 0.23
C LEU A 40 6.03 6.37 -0.18
N GLN A 41 5.64 5.87 -1.34
CA GLN A 41 4.29 6.01 -1.88
C GLN A 41 3.71 4.66 -2.27
N LEU A 42 2.40 4.53 -2.12
CA LEU A 42 1.62 3.36 -2.55
C LEU A 42 0.20 3.81 -2.91
N SER A 43 -0.53 2.96 -3.64
CA SER A 43 -1.98 3.07 -3.74
C SER A 43 -2.64 1.85 -3.11
N VAL A 44 -3.85 2.05 -2.59
CA VAL A 44 -4.68 0.99 -2.03
C VAL A 44 -6.11 1.17 -2.50
N SER A 45 -6.74 0.09 -2.97
CA SER A 45 -8.16 0.12 -3.28
C SER A 45 -8.97 0.38 -2.01
N SER A 46 -9.97 1.26 -2.11
CA SER A 46 -10.94 1.52 -1.03
C SER A 46 -11.72 0.25 -0.62
N THR A 47 -11.72 -0.78 -1.47
CA THR A 47 -12.32 -2.10 -1.19
C THR A 47 -11.45 -2.97 -0.27
N ALA A 48 -10.23 -2.55 0.07
CA ALA A 48 -9.28 -3.28 0.90
C ALA A 48 -8.98 -2.58 2.25
N PRO A 49 -9.99 -2.37 3.13
CA PRO A 49 -9.83 -1.59 4.37
C PRO A 49 -8.83 -2.21 5.37
N ALA A 50 -8.60 -3.52 5.30
CA ALA A 50 -7.58 -4.18 6.11
C ALA A 50 -6.16 -3.76 5.72
N ALA A 51 -5.89 -3.60 4.42
CA ALA A 51 -4.59 -3.14 3.93
C ALA A 51 -4.38 -1.67 4.27
N GLN A 52 -5.40 -0.82 4.06
CA GLN A 52 -5.38 0.58 4.43
C GLN A 52 -4.97 0.79 5.90
N ARG A 53 -5.59 0.05 6.83
CA ARG A 53 -5.23 0.13 8.26
C ARG A 53 -3.78 -0.27 8.56
N ILE A 54 -3.21 -1.22 7.81
CA ILE A 54 -1.80 -1.60 7.96
C ILE A 54 -0.91 -0.42 7.54
N TYR A 55 -1.20 0.21 6.40
CA TYR A 55 -0.44 1.36 5.91
C TYR A 55 -0.56 2.58 6.84
N GLU A 56 -1.76 2.88 7.34
CA GLU A 56 -1.99 3.98 8.30
C GLU A 56 -1.18 3.80 9.60
N ARG A 57 -1.16 2.57 10.14
CA ARG A 57 -0.37 2.21 11.33
C ARG A 57 1.14 2.31 11.06
N ALA A 58 1.58 1.99 9.85
CA ALA A 58 2.96 2.13 9.42
C ALA A 58 3.37 3.58 9.11
N GLY A 59 2.47 4.56 9.31
CA GLY A 59 2.76 5.99 9.16
C GLY A 59 2.44 6.58 7.80
N PHE A 60 1.79 5.83 6.91
CA PHE A 60 1.29 6.38 5.65
C PHE A 60 0.04 7.23 5.87
N ARG A 61 -0.15 8.24 5.02
CA ARG A 61 -1.31 9.14 5.01
C ARG A 61 -1.84 9.29 3.60
N VAL A 62 -3.16 9.30 3.44
CA VAL A 62 -3.81 9.58 2.15
C VAL A 62 -3.52 11.01 1.75
N TRP A 63 -3.03 11.21 0.51
CA TRP A 63 -2.83 12.54 -0.08
C TRP A 63 -3.69 12.75 -1.32
N GLY A 64 -4.24 11.68 -1.91
CA GLY A 64 -5.10 11.75 -3.08
C GLY A 64 -6.00 10.53 -3.20
N THR A 65 -7.14 10.71 -3.87
CA THR A 65 -8.11 9.66 -4.14
C THR A 65 -8.48 9.70 -5.61
N GLU A 66 -8.37 8.54 -6.27
CA GLU A 66 -8.75 8.33 -7.66
C GLU A 66 -10.14 7.67 -7.73
N PRO A 67 -11.22 8.42 -8.03
CA PRO A 67 -12.60 7.94 -7.87
C PRO A 67 -13.04 6.87 -8.88
N ALA A 68 -12.29 6.64 -9.95
CA ALA A 68 -12.61 5.65 -10.99
C ALA A 68 -11.36 4.91 -11.48
N ALA A 69 -10.46 4.57 -10.55
CA ALA A 69 -9.16 3.97 -10.83
C ALA A 69 -9.23 2.68 -11.67
N LEU A 70 -10.23 1.84 -11.40
CA LEU A 70 -10.44 0.62 -12.15
C LEU A 70 -11.93 0.38 -12.40
N ARG A 71 -12.28 0.01 -13.63
CA ARG A 71 -13.61 -0.53 -13.96
C ARG A 71 -13.48 -1.95 -14.48
N PHE A 72 -14.01 -2.92 -13.72
CA PHE A 72 -13.96 -4.33 -14.08
C PHE A 72 -15.29 -5.01 -13.71
N GLY A 73 -15.83 -5.84 -14.60
CA GLY A 73 -17.08 -6.56 -14.35
C GLY A 73 -18.31 -5.68 -14.09
N GLY A 74 -18.30 -4.43 -14.58
CA GLY A 74 -19.36 -3.45 -14.32
C GLY A 74 -19.26 -2.70 -12.99
N ALA A 75 -18.29 -3.06 -12.14
CA ALA A 75 -17.98 -2.33 -10.92
C ALA A 75 -16.86 -1.32 -11.16
N THR A 76 -17.00 -0.13 -10.58
CA THR A 76 -15.95 0.89 -10.53
C THR A 76 -15.34 0.90 -9.13
N THR A 77 -14.02 0.91 -9.07
CA THR A 77 -13.25 0.90 -7.83
C THR A 77 -12.51 2.22 -7.66
N VAL A 78 -12.50 2.72 -6.42
CA VAL A 78 -11.74 3.89 -6.00
C VAL A 78 -10.38 3.42 -5.48
N GLU A 79 -9.30 4.15 -5.80
CA GLU A 79 -8.00 3.98 -5.16
C GLU A 79 -7.62 5.20 -4.33
N ASP A 80 -7.05 4.96 -3.16
CA ASP A 80 -6.44 5.99 -2.33
C ASP A 80 -4.91 5.92 -2.48
N HIS A 81 -4.30 7.04 -2.82
CA HIS A 81 -2.86 7.21 -2.83
C HIS A 81 -2.38 7.65 -1.46
N MET A 82 -1.43 6.90 -0.92
CA MET A 82 -0.87 7.14 0.40
C MET A 82 0.63 7.37 0.33
N ALA A 83 1.13 8.24 1.20
CA ALA A 83 2.55 8.53 1.31
C ALA A 83 3.00 8.56 2.76
N ARG A 84 4.26 8.18 2.97
CA ARG A 84 4.99 8.34 4.22
C ARG A 84 6.29 9.07 3.93
N GLN A 85 6.56 10.12 4.70
CA GLN A 85 7.87 10.76 4.70
C GLN A 85 8.86 9.90 5.50
N LEU A 86 10.05 9.71 4.96
CA LEU A 86 11.20 9.20 5.69
C LEU A 86 11.94 10.42 6.21
N SER A 87 12.03 10.59 7.53
CA SER A 87 12.90 11.62 8.10
C SER A 87 14.32 11.34 7.63
N GLN A 88 14.95 12.29 6.93
CA GLN A 88 16.39 12.19 6.69
C GLN A 88 17.07 12.03 8.05
N ALA A 89 17.93 11.01 8.18
CA ALA A 89 18.99 11.11 9.16
C ALA A 89 19.71 12.43 8.85
N ALA A 90 19.73 13.35 9.82
CA ALA A 90 20.37 14.65 9.67
C ALA A 90 21.70 14.47 8.94
N ALA A 91 21.87 15.18 7.83
CA ALA A 91 23.16 15.29 7.19
C ALA A 91 24.19 15.62 8.30
N PRO A 92 25.33 14.91 8.39
CA PRO A 92 26.42 15.38 9.22
C PRO A 92 26.71 16.82 8.76
N GLY A 93 26.60 17.77 9.69
CA GLY A 93 26.80 19.18 9.38
C GLY A 93 28.12 19.41 8.64
N GLU A 94 28.05 20.21 7.58
CA GLU A 94 29.21 20.88 7.00
C GLU A 94 29.88 21.82 8.02
#